data_AF-A0A9Q0WAC9-F1
#
_entry.id   AF-A0A9Q0WAC9-F1
#
_cell.length_a   1.000
_cell.length_b   1.000
_cell.length_c   1.000
_cell.angle_alpha   90.00
_cell.angle_beta   90.00
_cell.angle_gamma   90.00
#
_symmetry.space_group_name_H-M   'P 1'
#
loop_
_entity.id
_entity.type
_entity.pdbx_description
1 polymer ?
#
loop_
_entity_poly.entity_id
_entity_poly.type
_entity_poly.pdbx_seq_one_letter_code
_entity_poly.pdbx_strand_id
1 'polypeptide(L)'
;MISGASQADIGVLVISARKGEFETGYERGGQTREHVQLAKTLGVSKLLVVVNKMDDPTVNWSKERYDEIESKMIPFLKLSGYNVKKDVQFLPISGLLGTNMKTRMDNAICPWWNGPCLFEALDAIEVPPRDPKGPFRMPIIDKFKDMGTVVMGKVESGSVTEGDSLLVMPNKTQVKVLAVYCDENKARYAGPGENVRIRLSGIDDEDILSGFVLSSIARPIAAVNEFDAQLQILELLDNAIFTAGYKAVLHIHSVVEECEIVQLLQQIDPKDKETYEKESPLCEEWCHSCLPCSGIRI
;
A
#
# COMPACT_ATOMS: atom_id res chain seq x y z
N MET A 1 -5.20 8.29 -1.27
CA MET A 1 -4.14 7.37 -1.75
C MET A 1 -4.02 6.13 -0.88
N ILE A 2 -3.84 6.28 0.44
CA ILE A 2 -3.53 5.18 1.38
C ILE A 2 -4.56 4.04 1.33
N SER A 3 -5.86 4.34 1.40
CA SER A 3 -6.94 3.33 1.38
C SER A 3 -7.06 2.56 0.05
N GLY A 4 -6.62 3.14 -1.06
CA GLY A 4 -6.57 2.46 -2.36
C GLY A 4 -5.30 1.63 -2.51
N ALA A 5 -4.16 2.15 -2.04
CA ALA A 5 -2.89 1.45 -2.06
C ALA A 5 -2.86 0.25 -1.10
N SER A 6 -3.62 0.30 0.02
CA SER A 6 -3.75 -0.84 0.94
C SER A 6 -4.48 -2.04 0.33
N GLN A 7 -5.22 -1.84 -0.77
CA GLN A 7 -5.88 -2.93 -1.51
C GLN A 7 -5.00 -3.46 -2.64
N ALA A 8 -3.91 -2.79 -3.00
CA ALA A 8 -3.13 -3.12 -4.18
C ALA A 8 -1.89 -3.94 -3.80
N ASP A 9 -1.68 -5.07 -4.48
CA ASP A 9 -0.43 -5.84 -4.34
C ASP A 9 0.68 -5.30 -5.26
N ILE A 10 0.25 -4.63 -6.34
CA ILE A 10 1.07 -4.10 -7.43
C ILE A 10 0.73 -2.63 -7.59
N GLY A 11 1.76 -1.79 -7.69
CA GLY A 11 1.62 -0.35 -7.91
C GLY A 11 2.10 0.05 -9.29
N VAL A 12 1.48 1.08 -9.88
CA VAL A 12 1.98 1.77 -11.07
C VAL A 12 2.36 3.19 -10.65
N LEU A 13 3.66 3.50 -10.69
CA LEU A 13 4.19 4.81 -10.40
C LEU A 13 4.35 5.60 -11.70
N VAL A 14 3.54 6.63 -11.89
CA VAL A 14 3.63 7.50 -13.06
C VAL A 14 4.56 8.67 -12.78
N ILE A 15 5.58 8.83 -13.63
CA ILE A 15 6.59 9.89 -13.55
C ILE A 15 6.53 10.73 -14.82
N SER A 16 6.57 12.05 -14.71
CA SER A 16 6.65 12.92 -15.89
C SER A 16 8.06 12.97 -16.46
N ALA A 17 8.20 12.84 -17.77
CA ALA A 17 9.48 13.02 -18.47
C ALA A 17 9.85 14.49 -18.69
N ARG A 18 8.86 15.39 -18.67
CA ARG A 18 9.01 16.81 -18.97
C ARG A 18 9.97 17.47 -17.98
N LYS A 19 10.88 18.31 -18.50
CA LYS A 19 11.80 19.11 -17.69
C LYS A 19 11.02 20.09 -16.81
N GLY A 20 11.38 20.18 -15.54
CA GLY A 20 10.69 20.96 -14.50
C GLY A 20 9.70 20.11 -13.69
N GLU A 21 8.83 19.33 -14.34
CA GLU A 21 7.85 18.49 -13.64
C GLU A 21 8.50 17.27 -12.97
N PHE A 22 9.54 16.70 -13.60
CA PHE A 22 10.29 15.61 -13.00
C PHE A 22 11.03 16.06 -11.73
N GLU A 23 11.69 17.21 -11.81
CA GLU A 23 12.50 17.77 -10.73
C GLU A 23 11.64 18.15 -9.52
N THR A 24 10.49 18.81 -9.73
CA THR A 24 9.55 19.14 -8.64
C THR A 24 8.96 17.90 -7.96
N GLY A 25 8.75 16.82 -8.73
CA GLY A 25 8.28 15.55 -8.18
C GLY A 25 9.34 14.77 -7.40
N TYR A 26 10.63 15.03 -7.65
CA TYR A 26 11.77 14.31 -7.07
C TYR A 26 12.39 15.04 -5.85
N GLU A 27 12.19 16.35 -5.72
CA GLU A 27 12.67 17.14 -4.59
C GLU A 27 12.14 16.62 -3.23
N ARG A 28 12.75 17.05 -2.11
CA ARG A 28 12.41 16.55 -0.76
C ARG A 28 10.94 16.71 -0.39
N GLY A 29 10.25 17.72 -0.93
CA GLY A 29 8.80 17.91 -0.76
C GLY A 29 7.93 17.30 -1.88
N GLY A 30 8.53 16.49 -2.76
CA GLY A 30 7.87 15.91 -3.91
C GLY A 30 6.94 14.75 -3.54
N GLN A 31 5.72 14.77 -4.06
CA GLN A 31 4.71 13.73 -3.78
C GLN A 31 5.14 12.33 -4.24
N THR A 32 5.93 12.22 -5.31
CA THR A 32 6.41 10.93 -5.84
C THR A 32 7.20 10.14 -4.80
N ARG A 33 8.00 10.85 -4.00
CA ARG A 33 8.82 10.24 -2.95
C ARG A 33 7.95 9.68 -1.83
N GLU A 34 7.02 10.49 -1.34
CA GLU A 34 6.07 10.07 -0.32
C GLU A 34 5.24 8.85 -0.78
N HIS A 35 4.74 8.89 -2.02
CA HIS A 35 3.91 7.83 -2.58
C HIS A 35 4.62 6.48 -2.67
N VAL A 36 5.88 6.44 -3.13
CA VAL A 36 6.66 5.19 -3.23
C VAL A 36 6.91 4.58 -1.85
N GLN A 37 7.18 5.44 -0.88
CA GLN A 37 7.47 5.03 0.48
C GLN A 37 6.21 4.49 1.17
N LEU A 38 5.09 5.20 1.05
CA LEU A 38 3.78 4.73 1.51
C LEU A 38 3.38 3.43 0.83
N ALA A 39 3.56 3.31 -0.50
CA ALA A 39 3.28 2.08 -1.22
C ALA A 39 4.06 0.89 -0.65
N LYS A 40 5.34 1.08 -0.29
CA LYS A 40 6.13 0.01 0.31
C LYS A 40 5.58 -0.39 1.69
N THR A 41 5.29 0.59 2.53
CA THR A 41 4.74 0.36 3.89
C THR A 41 3.39 -0.35 3.83
N LEU A 42 2.58 -0.05 2.81
CA LEU A 42 1.27 -0.69 2.59
C LEU A 42 1.36 -2.10 1.99
N GLY A 43 2.56 -2.60 1.70
CA GLY A 43 2.77 -3.96 1.22
C GLY A 43 2.76 -4.12 -0.30
N VAL A 44 2.84 -3.03 -1.07
CA VAL A 44 3.04 -3.12 -2.52
C VAL A 44 4.39 -3.77 -2.78
N SER A 45 4.34 -4.99 -3.32
CA SER A 45 5.53 -5.83 -3.49
C SER A 45 6.27 -5.49 -4.78
N LYS A 46 5.52 -5.21 -5.85
CA LYS A 46 6.03 -4.93 -7.20
C LYS A 46 5.55 -3.57 -7.68
N LEU A 47 6.42 -2.85 -8.36
CA LEU A 47 6.18 -1.48 -8.81
C LEU A 47 6.55 -1.33 -10.29
N LEU A 48 5.58 -0.95 -11.11
CA LEU A 48 5.83 -0.53 -12.49
C LEU A 48 6.07 0.97 -12.51
N VAL A 49 7.28 1.39 -12.90
CA VAL A 49 7.63 2.80 -13.04
C VAL A 49 7.43 3.23 -14.48
N VAL A 50 6.45 4.10 -14.68
CA VAL A 50 5.95 4.48 -15.99
C VAL A 50 6.35 5.93 -16.26
N VAL A 51 7.29 6.13 -17.17
CA VAL A 51 7.78 7.45 -17.59
C VAL A 51 6.85 7.99 -18.66
N ASN A 52 5.94 8.89 -18.26
CA ASN A 52 4.89 9.48 -19.06
C ASN A 52 5.33 10.81 -19.71
N LYS A 53 4.59 11.27 -20.73
CA LYS A 53 4.85 12.50 -21.51
C LYS A 53 6.17 12.48 -22.30
N MET A 54 6.60 11.30 -22.77
CA MET A 54 7.79 11.17 -23.62
C MET A 54 7.63 11.82 -24.99
N ASP A 55 6.39 12.05 -25.44
CA ASP A 55 6.03 12.74 -26.67
C ASP A 55 6.19 14.27 -26.62
N ASP A 56 6.44 14.83 -25.43
CA ASP A 56 6.56 16.27 -25.27
C ASP A 56 7.71 16.84 -26.13
N PRO A 57 7.54 18.02 -26.75
CA PRO A 57 8.56 18.64 -27.61
C PRO A 57 9.92 18.83 -26.94
N THR A 58 9.94 18.89 -25.60
CA THR A 58 11.18 19.04 -24.81
C THR A 58 11.94 17.73 -24.61
N VAL A 59 11.30 16.58 -24.84
CA VAL A 59 11.84 15.23 -24.63
C VAL A 59 11.99 14.48 -25.95
N ASN A 60 11.00 14.56 -26.84
CA ASN A 60 10.97 13.90 -28.17
C ASN A 60 11.46 12.45 -28.14
N TRP A 61 10.96 11.63 -27.20
CA TRP A 61 11.38 10.23 -27.03
C TRP A 61 12.89 10.03 -26.89
N SER A 62 13.61 11.02 -26.32
CA SER A 62 15.05 10.93 -26.12
C SER A 62 15.42 9.86 -25.09
N LYS A 63 16.35 8.98 -25.50
CA LYS A 63 16.92 7.95 -24.63
C LYS A 63 17.69 8.56 -23.46
N GLU A 64 18.44 9.63 -23.71
CA GLU A 64 19.27 10.28 -22.69
C GLU A 64 18.44 10.76 -21.50
N ARG A 65 17.25 11.31 -21.77
CA ARG A 65 16.33 11.75 -20.71
C ARG A 65 15.73 10.58 -19.95
N TYR A 66 15.40 9.49 -20.64
CA TYR A 66 14.90 8.27 -20.00
C TYR A 66 15.94 7.67 -19.06
N ASP A 67 17.17 7.49 -19.55
CA ASP A 67 18.29 6.93 -18.78
C ASP A 67 18.65 7.82 -17.58
N GLU A 68 18.53 9.16 -17.72
CA GLU A 68 18.69 10.12 -16.61
C GLU A 68 17.64 9.91 -15.51
N ILE A 69 16.37 9.78 -15.89
CA ILE A 69 15.26 9.56 -14.97
C ILE A 69 15.41 8.22 -14.25
N GLU A 70 15.71 7.15 -15.00
CA GLU A 70 15.94 5.83 -14.44
C GLU A 70 17.09 5.87 -13.42
N SER A 71 18.23 6.46 -13.79
CA SER A 71 19.41 6.56 -12.92
C SER A 71 19.14 7.34 -11.63
N LYS A 72 18.30 8.37 -11.67
CA LYS A 72 17.90 9.15 -10.49
C LYS A 72 16.88 8.41 -9.61
N MET A 73 16.00 7.61 -10.20
CA MET A 73 14.98 6.85 -9.46
C MET A 73 15.53 5.60 -8.77
N ILE A 74 16.53 4.94 -9.35
CA ILE A 74 17.11 3.70 -8.81
C ILE A 74 17.59 3.87 -7.34
N PRO A 75 18.39 4.89 -6.97
CA PRO A 75 18.81 5.11 -5.59
C PRO A 75 17.64 5.30 -4.64
N PHE A 76 16.61 6.00 -5.08
CA PHE A 76 15.43 6.30 -4.27
C PHE A 76 14.61 5.03 -3.98
N LEU A 77 14.35 4.21 -5.00
CA LEU A 77 13.65 2.94 -4.85
C LEU A 77 14.41 1.95 -3.95
N LYS A 78 15.75 1.94 -4.03
CA LYS A 78 16.60 1.15 -3.13
C LYS A 78 16.50 1.64 -1.69
N LEU A 79 16.49 2.96 -1.46
CA LEU A 79 16.34 3.55 -0.13
C LEU A 79 14.99 3.18 0.49
N SER A 80 13.92 3.17 -0.31
CA SER A 80 12.60 2.71 0.11
C SER A 80 12.50 1.20 0.33
N GLY A 81 13.54 0.41 0.04
CA GLY A 81 13.56 -1.03 0.28
C GLY A 81 12.98 -1.91 -0.85
N TYR A 82 12.86 -1.38 -2.07
CA TYR A 82 12.54 -2.21 -3.25
C TYR A 82 13.79 -2.83 -3.87
N ASN A 83 13.68 -4.09 -4.32
CA ASN A 83 14.73 -4.68 -5.13
C ASN A 83 14.53 -4.29 -6.60
N VAL A 84 15.22 -3.23 -7.01
CA VAL A 84 15.11 -2.64 -8.37
C VAL A 84 15.22 -3.67 -9.50
N LYS A 85 16.00 -4.75 -9.34
CA LYS A 85 16.19 -5.74 -10.41
C LYS A 85 15.04 -6.74 -10.56
N LYS A 86 14.26 -6.96 -9.50
CA LYS A 86 13.22 -8.02 -9.46
C LYS A 86 11.82 -7.45 -9.32
N ASP A 87 11.70 -6.39 -8.54
CA ASP A 87 10.42 -5.86 -8.10
C ASP A 87 10.02 -4.60 -8.88
N VAL A 88 10.96 -4.00 -9.61
CA VAL A 88 10.73 -2.76 -10.35
C VAL A 88 10.97 -2.97 -11.84
N GLN A 89 10.06 -2.47 -12.65
CA GLN A 89 10.22 -2.43 -14.11
C GLN A 89 9.90 -1.03 -14.62
N PHE A 90 10.81 -0.46 -15.41
CA PHE A 90 10.65 0.86 -16.02
C PHE A 90 10.02 0.72 -17.41
N LEU A 91 9.12 1.64 -17.78
CA LEU A 91 8.41 1.64 -19.05
C LEU A 91 8.22 3.08 -19.56
N PRO A 92 8.63 3.43 -20.79
CA PRO A 92 8.32 4.72 -21.39
C PRO A 92 6.92 4.70 -22.02
N ILE A 93 6.07 5.68 -21.73
CA ILE A 93 4.72 5.80 -22.31
C ILE A 93 4.40 7.24 -22.71
N SER A 94 3.36 7.39 -23.52
CA SER A 94 2.68 8.66 -23.72
C SER A 94 1.19 8.51 -23.43
N GLY A 95 0.73 9.21 -22.38
CA GLY A 95 -0.68 9.29 -21.99
C GLY A 95 -1.58 9.90 -23.07
N LEU A 96 -1.07 10.90 -23.79
CA LEU A 96 -1.85 11.68 -24.75
C LEU A 96 -2.06 10.93 -26.07
N LEU A 97 -1.00 10.30 -26.58
CA LEU A 97 -1.05 9.54 -27.84
C LEU A 97 -1.45 8.07 -27.64
N GLY A 98 -1.46 7.59 -26.40
CA GLY A 98 -1.71 6.18 -26.06
C GLY A 98 -0.58 5.23 -26.45
N THR A 99 0.62 5.75 -26.72
CA THR A 99 1.77 4.97 -27.16
C THR A 99 2.30 4.07 -26.04
N ASN A 100 2.62 2.82 -26.38
CA ASN A 100 3.13 1.77 -25.47
C ASN A 100 2.17 1.34 -24.35
N MET A 101 0.87 1.63 -24.49
CA MET A 101 -0.14 1.15 -23.54
C MET A 101 -0.59 -0.26 -23.90
N LYS A 102 -1.36 -0.40 -24.99
CA LYS A 102 -1.95 -1.67 -25.47
C LYS A 102 -1.10 -2.34 -26.53
N THR A 103 -0.70 -1.58 -27.54
CA THR A 103 0.18 -2.06 -28.59
C THR A 103 1.62 -1.76 -28.21
N ARG A 104 2.52 -2.68 -28.53
CA ARG A 104 3.96 -2.42 -28.44
C ARG A 104 4.31 -1.19 -29.27
N MET A 105 5.32 -0.48 -28.77
CA MET A 105 5.87 0.68 -29.45
C MET A 105 6.41 0.30 -30.83
N ASP A 106 6.10 1.11 -31.84
CA ASP A 106 6.71 0.94 -33.16
C ASP A 106 8.17 1.43 -33.10
N ASN A 107 9.07 0.65 -33.68
CA ASN A 107 10.51 0.96 -33.76
C ASN A 107 10.76 2.28 -34.52
N ALA A 108 9.82 2.70 -35.37
CA ALA A 108 9.89 3.99 -36.04
C ALA A 108 9.78 5.19 -35.09
N ILE A 109 9.05 5.06 -33.98
CA ILE A 109 8.84 6.15 -33.00
C ILE A 109 9.98 6.16 -31.97
N CYS A 110 10.43 4.98 -31.57
CA CYS A 110 11.46 4.83 -30.56
C CYS A 110 12.37 3.64 -30.91
N PRO A 111 13.48 3.88 -31.63
CA PRO A 111 14.33 2.79 -32.12
C PRO A 111 15.12 2.09 -31.00
N TRP A 112 15.24 2.72 -29.83
CA TRP A 112 16.02 2.21 -28.71
C TRP A 112 15.19 1.36 -27.73
N TRP A 113 13.86 1.41 -27.79
CA TRP A 113 12.98 0.67 -26.88
C TRP A 113 12.38 -0.56 -27.57
N ASN A 114 12.74 -1.75 -27.08
CA ASN A 114 12.18 -3.04 -27.54
C ASN A 114 11.49 -3.80 -26.39
N GLY A 115 11.08 -3.10 -25.33
CA GLY A 115 10.44 -3.70 -24.16
C GLY A 115 8.94 -3.98 -24.35
N PRO A 116 8.31 -4.64 -23.36
CA PRO A 116 6.87 -4.92 -23.38
C PRO A 116 6.03 -3.62 -23.28
N CYS A 117 4.76 -3.70 -23.68
CA CYS A 117 3.80 -2.64 -23.42
C CYS A 117 3.31 -2.66 -21.97
N LEU A 118 2.60 -1.61 -21.53
CA LEU A 118 2.10 -1.52 -20.16
C LEU A 118 1.21 -2.70 -19.76
N PHE A 119 0.27 -3.12 -20.63
CA PHE A 119 -0.61 -4.25 -20.33
C PHE A 119 0.14 -5.58 -20.32
N GLU A 120 1.06 -5.81 -21.26
CA GLU A 120 1.91 -7.01 -21.24
C GLU A 120 2.79 -7.07 -19.99
N ALA A 121 3.30 -5.93 -19.53
CA ALA A 121 4.07 -5.86 -18.30
C ALA A 121 3.20 -6.17 -17.07
N LEU A 122 1.95 -5.70 -17.04
CA LEU A 122 0.99 -6.04 -15.98
C LEU A 122 0.64 -7.53 -15.99
N ASP A 123 0.38 -8.11 -17.16
CA ASP A 123 0.04 -9.52 -17.32
C ASP A 123 1.21 -10.45 -16.96
N ALA A 124 2.45 -10.01 -17.17
CA ALA A 124 3.66 -10.77 -16.82
C ALA A 124 3.96 -10.78 -15.31
N ILE A 125 3.28 -9.96 -14.51
CA ILE A 125 3.54 -9.89 -13.08
C ILE A 125 2.92 -11.10 -12.35
N GLU A 126 3.78 -11.91 -11.75
CA GLU A 126 3.33 -12.96 -10.83
C GLU A 126 2.71 -12.35 -9.56
N VAL A 127 1.49 -12.76 -9.25
CA VAL A 127 0.77 -12.39 -8.02
C VAL A 127 1.28 -13.26 -6.86
N PRO A 128 1.52 -12.68 -5.66
CA PRO A 128 1.95 -13.46 -4.50
C PRO A 128 0.91 -14.54 -4.15
N PRO A 129 1.35 -15.77 -3.80
CA PRO A 129 0.43 -16.84 -3.45
C PRO A 129 -0.30 -16.50 -2.14
N ARG A 130 -1.62 -16.63 -2.16
CA ARG A 130 -2.49 -16.43 -1.00
C ARG A 130 -3.02 -17.77 -0.51
N ASP A 131 -3.17 -17.93 0.80
CA ASP A 131 -3.73 -19.16 1.38
C ASP A 131 -5.27 -19.09 1.46
N PRO A 132 -5.99 -19.86 0.62
CA PRO A 132 -7.46 -19.89 0.67
C PRO A 132 -7.99 -20.66 1.88
N LYS A 133 -7.17 -21.49 2.55
CA LYS A 133 -7.57 -22.28 3.73
C LYS A 133 -7.28 -21.56 5.04
N GLY A 134 -6.70 -20.36 4.96
CA GLY A 134 -6.46 -19.49 6.11
C GLY A 134 -7.76 -19.07 6.80
N PRO A 135 -7.67 -18.49 8.02
CA PRO A 135 -8.82 -17.86 8.64
C PRO A 135 -9.32 -16.72 7.75
N PHE A 136 -10.64 -16.63 7.57
CA PHE A 136 -11.24 -15.54 6.79
C PHE A 136 -10.96 -14.19 7.46
N ARG A 137 -10.41 -13.25 6.70
CA ARG A 137 -10.15 -11.87 7.12
C ARG A 137 -10.40 -10.93 5.96
N MET A 138 -11.33 -9.99 6.15
CA MET A 138 -11.68 -8.98 5.15
C MET A 138 -11.88 -7.63 5.85
N PRO A 139 -10.92 -6.69 5.73
CA PRO A 139 -11.11 -5.31 6.15
C PRO A 139 -12.22 -4.65 5.32
N ILE A 140 -13.15 -4.00 6.00
CA ILE A 140 -14.23 -3.24 5.40
C ILE A 140 -13.70 -1.86 5.04
N ILE A 141 -13.98 -1.43 3.81
CA ILE A 141 -13.48 -0.19 3.23
C ILE A 141 -14.61 0.81 3.14
N ASP A 142 -15.75 0.33 2.66
CA ASP A 142 -16.95 1.13 2.48
C ASP A 142 -18.19 0.31 2.77
N LYS A 143 -19.28 0.99 3.11
CA LYS A 143 -20.56 0.39 3.47
C LYS A 143 -21.69 1.21 2.84
N PHE A 144 -22.75 0.52 2.43
CA PHE A 144 -23.97 1.17 1.95
C PHE A 144 -25.18 0.29 2.19
N LYS A 145 -26.36 0.90 2.15
CA LYS A 145 -27.64 0.24 2.37
C LYS A 145 -28.29 -0.14 1.04
N ASP A 146 -28.49 -1.43 0.81
CA ASP A 146 -29.19 -1.96 -0.36
C ASP A 146 -29.94 -3.26 0.02
N MET A 147 -31.25 -3.12 0.27
CA MET A 147 -32.13 -4.20 0.77
C MET A 147 -31.48 -5.03 1.89
N GLY A 148 -30.74 -4.34 2.78
CA GLY A 148 -29.83 -4.90 3.77
C GLY A 148 -28.54 -4.07 3.86
N THR A 149 -27.59 -4.52 4.66
CA THR A 149 -26.29 -3.85 4.83
C THR A 149 -25.28 -4.49 3.87
N VAL A 150 -24.76 -3.72 2.91
CA VAL A 150 -23.73 -4.18 1.98
C VAL A 150 -22.40 -3.57 2.37
N VAL A 151 -21.39 -4.42 2.55
CA VAL A 151 -20.02 -4.00 2.85
C VAL A 151 -19.09 -4.33 1.70
N MET A 152 -18.16 -3.44 1.43
CA MET A 152 -17.15 -3.59 0.38
C MET A 152 -15.77 -3.71 1.02
N GLY A 153 -14.95 -4.61 0.47
CA GLY A 153 -13.58 -4.74 0.89
C GLY A 153 -12.81 -5.84 0.16
N LYS A 154 -11.54 -5.95 0.49
CA LYS A 154 -10.63 -6.95 -0.07
C LYS A 154 -10.53 -8.14 0.87
N VAL A 155 -10.67 -9.35 0.33
CA VAL A 155 -10.40 -10.56 1.11
C VAL A 155 -8.90 -10.74 1.23
N GLU A 156 -8.33 -10.58 2.42
CA GLU A 156 -6.89 -10.75 2.62
C GLU A 156 -6.50 -12.22 2.77
N SER A 157 -7.31 -12.98 3.51
CA SER A 157 -7.05 -14.39 3.80
C SER A 157 -8.36 -15.16 3.91
N GLY A 158 -8.29 -16.45 3.59
CA GLY A 158 -9.43 -17.36 3.64
C GLY A 158 -10.42 -17.13 2.50
N SER A 159 -11.60 -17.71 2.65
CA SER A 159 -12.65 -17.66 1.65
C SER A 159 -14.03 -17.49 2.27
N VAL A 160 -14.95 -16.93 1.50
CA VAL A 160 -16.35 -16.74 1.93
C VAL A 160 -17.33 -17.29 0.90
N THR A 161 -18.38 -17.95 1.38
CA THR A 161 -19.50 -18.45 0.59
C THR A 161 -20.82 -17.87 1.05
N GLU A 162 -21.81 -17.91 0.15
CA GLU A 162 -23.18 -17.52 0.50
C GLU A 162 -23.74 -18.43 1.59
N GLY A 163 -24.27 -17.83 2.67
CA GLY A 163 -24.82 -18.55 3.82
C GLY A 163 -23.86 -18.68 5.00
N ASP A 164 -22.58 -18.32 4.85
CA ASP A 164 -21.60 -18.38 5.93
C ASP A 164 -21.93 -17.40 7.07
N SER A 165 -21.60 -17.81 8.28
CA SER A 165 -21.67 -16.96 9.47
C SER A 165 -20.28 -16.40 9.79
N LEU A 166 -20.19 -15.09 9.87
CA LEU A 166 -18.96 -14.34 10.14
C LEU A 166 -19.11 -13.49 11.40
N LEU A 167 -17.99 -12.94 11.86
CA LEU A 167 -17.93 -12.06 13.03
C LEU A 167 -17.34 -10.71 12.63
N VAL A 168 -18.08 -9.62 12.89
CA VAL A 168 -17.60 -8.25 12.71
C VAL A 168 -16.78 -7.87 13.94
N MET A 169 -15.49 -7.58 13.75
CA MET A 169 -14.62 -7.02 14.76
C MET A 169 -14.42 -5.52 14.50
N PRO A 170 -14.39 -4.67 15.54
CA PRO A 170 -14.21 -4.98 16.97
C PRO A 170 -15.52 -5.27 17.76
N ASN A 171 -16.71 -4.99 17.21
CA ASN A 171 -17.99 -5.09 17.94
C ASN A 171 -18.40 -6.50 18.38
N LYS A 172 -17.74 -7.55 17.85
CA LYS A 172 -18.05 -8.97 18.10
C LYS A 172 -19.50 -9.33 17.72
N THR A 173 -20.05 -8.65 16.72
CA THR A 173 -21.40 -8.92 16.20
C THR A 173 -21.36 -10.07 15.22
N GLN A 174 -22.18 -11.09 15.43
CA GLN A 174 -22.33 -12.19 14.50
C GLN A 174 -23.23 -11.77 13.33
N VAL A 175 -22.76 -12.01 12.11
CA VAL A 175 -23.47 -11.64 10.89
C VAL A 175 -23.54 -12.82 9.96
N LYS A 176 -24.61 -12.89 9.17
CA LYS A 176 -24.77 -13.92 8.15
C LYS A 176 -24.63 -13.34 6.75
N VAL A 177 -23.86 -14.01 5.90
CA VAL A 177 -23.67 -13.65 4.49
C VAL A 177 -24.90 -14.10 3.70
N LEU A 178 -25.64 -13.14 3.14
CA LEU A 178 -26.79 -13.43 2.27
C LEU A 178 -26.37 -13.65 0.82
N ALA A 179 -25.47 -12.81 0.33
CA ALA A 179 -24.98 -12.86 -1.04
C ALA A 179 -23.57 -12.27 -1.13
N VAL A 180 -22.80 -12.79 -2.07
CA VAL A 180 -21.46 -12.28 -2.40
C VAL A 180 -21.50 -11.78 -3.84
N TYR A 181 -20.93 -10.60 -4.08
CA TYR A 181 -20.81 -10.00 -5.39
C TYR A 181 -19.34 -9.73 -5.67
N CYS A 182 -18.84 -10.25 -6.79
CA CYS A 182 -17.55 -9.87 -7.34
C CYS A 182 -17.83 -8.85 -8.44
N ASP A 183 -17.40 -7.61 -8.21
CA ASP A 183 -17.74 -6.43 -9.02
C ASP A 183 -19.26 -6.21 -9.17
N GLU A 184 -19.81 -6.49 -10.36
CA GLU A 184 -21.24 -6.37 -10.69
C GLU A 184 -21.97 -7.72 -10.72
N ASN A 185 -21.23 -8.82 -10.69
CA ASN A 185 -21.80 -10.16 -10.83
C ASN A 185 -21.95 -10.85 -9.48
N LYS A 186 -23.09 -11.51 -9.29
CA LYS A 186 -23.32 -12.36 -8.12
C LYS A 186 -22.42 -13.60 -8.20
N ALA A 187 -21.59 -13.79 -7.18
CA ALA A 187 -20.67 -14.91 -7.06
C ALA A 187 -21.07 -15.83 -5.91
N ARG A 188 -20.89 -17.15 -6.07
CA ARG A 188 -21.20 -18.13 -5.00
C ARG A 188 -20.13 -18.21 -3.92
N TYR A 189 -18.91 -17.83 -4.29
CA TYR A 189 -17.70 -17.96 -3.51
C TYR A 189 -16.77 -16.82 -3.88
N ALA A 190 -16.04 -16.30 -2.91
CA ALA A 190 -14.95 -15.36 -3.13
C ALA A 190 -13.66 -15.86 -2.47
N GLY A 191 -12.57 -15.75 -3.22
CA GLY A 191 -11.23 -16.15 -2.79
C GLY A 191 -10.42 -14.98 -2.19
N PRO A 192 -9.23 -15.28 -1.64
CA PRO A 192 -8.34 -14.23 -1.17
C PRO A 192 -7.73 -13.46 -2.34
N GLY A 193 -7.68 -12.13 -2.22
CA GLY A 193 -7.18 -11.19 -3.23
C GLY A 193 -8.27 -10.50 -4.04
N GLU A 194 -9.50 -10.97 -3.95
CA GLU A 194 -10.63 -10.38 -4.65
C GLU A 194 -11.24 -9.22 -3.85
N ASN A 195 -11.61 -8.16 -4.57
CA ASN A 195 -12.45 -7.09 -4.04
C ASN A 195 -13.91 -7.51 -4.17
N VAL A 196 -14.61 -7.61 -3.06
CA VAL A 196 -15.97 -8.15 -3.01
C VAL A 196 -16.92 -7.25 -2.27
N ARG A 197 -18.19 -7.31 -2.69
CA ARG A 197 -19.31 -6.71 -1.99
C ARG A 197 -20.13 -7.82 -1.35
N ILE A 198 -20.26 -7.77 -0.04
CA ILE A 198 -20.97 -8.81 0.73
C ILE A 198 -22.23 -8.19 1.31
N ARG A 199 -23.39 -8.79 1.02
CA ARG A 199 -24.63 -8.44 1.67
C ARG A 199 -24.76 -9.22 2.99
N LEU A 200 -24.85 -8.50 4.08
CA LEU A 200 -24.93 -9.03 5.44
C LEU A 200 -26.35 -8.92 6.00
N SER A 201 -26.69 -9.87 6.87
CA SER A 201 -27.90 -9.86 7.69
C SER A 201 -27.54 -9.92 9.16
N GLY A 202 -28.34 -9.25 10.00
CA GLY A 202 -28.17 -9.23 11.45
C GLY A 202 -27.34 -8.07 11.98
N ILE A 203 -27.05 -7.07 11.14
CA ILE A 203 -26.38 -5.84 11.53
C ILE A 203 -26.89 -4.68 10.66
N ASP A 204 -27.08 -3.53 11.29
CA ASP A 204 -27.46 -2.31 10.60
C ASP A 204 -26.23 -1.56 10.08
N ASP A 205 -26.43 -0.71 9.08
CA ASP A 205 -25.36 0.06 8.47
C ASP A 205 -24.75 1.07 9.45
N GLU A 206 -25.50 1.51 10.46
CA GLU A 206 -25.04 2.42 11.52
C GLU A 206 -23.99 1.78 12.43
N ASP A 207 -24.07 0.46 12.65
CA ASP A 207 -23.20 -0.28 13.58
C ASP A 207 -21.86 -0.72 12.97
N ILE A 208 -21.66 -0.49 11.67
CA ILE A 208 -20.42 -0.83 10.96
C ILE A 208 -19.65 0.44 10.69
N LEU A 209 -18.34 0.48 10.88
CA LEU A 209 -17.50 1.58 10.42
C LEU A 209 -16.49 1.09 9.38
N SER A 210 -16.06 2.01 8.50
CA SER A 210 -14.92 1.75 7.61
C SER A 210 -13.69 1.47 8.46
N GLY A 211 -13.01 0.36 8.15
CA GLY A 211 -11.89 -0.14 8.93
C GLY A 211 -12.22 -1.30 9.88
N PHE A 212 -13.50 -1.60 10.11
CA PHE A 212 -13.88 -2.85 10.79
C PHE A 212 -13.47 -4.06 9.97
N VAL A 213 -13.25 -5.21 10.61
CA VAL A 213 -12.77 -6.41 9.94
C VAL A 213 -13.77 -7.55 10.10
N LEU A 214 -14.20 -8.11 8.98
CA LEU A 214 -14.92 -9.38 8.97
C LEU A 214 -13.95 -10.52 9.22
N SER A 215 -14.24 -11.34 10.21
CA SER A 215 -13.40 -12.46 10.63
C SER A 215 -14.20 -13.76 10.75
N SER A 216 -13.50 -14.89 10.66
CA SER A 216 -14.08 -16.19 10.94
C SER A 216 -14.40 -16.37 12.43
N ILE A 217 -15.54 -17.00 12.73
CA ILE A 217 -15.97 -17.28 14.11
C ILE A 217 -14.99 -18.22 14.84
N ALA A 218 -14.38 -19.18 14.14
CA ALA A 218 -13.48 -20.15 14.75
C ALA A 218 -12.14 -19.54 15.20
N ARG A 219 -11.70 -18.48 14.51
CA ARG A 219 -10.44 -17.77 14.80
C ARG A 219 -10.65 -16.27 14.62
N PRO A 220 -11.31 -15.61 15.58
CA PRO A 220 -11.59 -14.18 15.51
C PRO A 220 -10.30 -13.37 15.64
N ILE A 221 -10.30 -12.16 15.09
CA ILE A 221 -9.21 -11.21 15.26
C ILE A 221 -9.29 -10.60 16.65
N ALA A 222 -8.15 -10.48 17.35
CA ALA A 222 -8.10 -9.78 18.62
C ALA A 222 -8.10 -8.27 18.37
N ALA A 223 -9.05 -7.55 18.96
CA ALA A 223 -9.02 -6.10 19.05
C ALA A 223 -8.30 -5.71 20.35
N VAL A 224 -7.25 -4.91 20.23
CA VAL A 224 -6.43 -4.43 21.34
C VAL A 224 -6.27 -2.92 21.25
N ASN A 225 -6.12 -2.27 22.41
CA ASN A 225 -5.88 -0.82 22.48
C ASN A 225 -4.39 -0.48 22.55
N GLU A 226 -3.57 -1.43 23.00
CA GLU A 226 -2.12 -1.26 23.15
C GLU A 226 -1.39 -2.40 22.43
N PHE A 227 -0.30 -2.07 21.74
CA PHE A 227 0.55 -3.07 21.08
C PHE A 227 1.99 -2.60 20.94
N ASP A 228 2.91 -3.58 20.96
CA ASP A 228 4.33 -3.33 20.69
C ASP A 228 4.59 -3.42 19.18
N ALA A 229 5.21 -2.40 18.61
CA ALA A 229 5.51 -2.32 17.18
C ALA A 229 6.94 -1.81 16.93
N GLN A 230 7.49 -2.22 15.79
CA GLN A 230 8.73 -1.66 15.28
C GLN A 230 8.39 -0.54 14.29
N LEU A 231 8.84 0.67 14.56
CA LEU A 231 8.65 1.83 13.71
C LEU A 231 9.94 2.17 12.99
N GLN A 232 9.85 2.46 11.69
CA GLN A 232 10.93 3.08 10.95
C GLN A 232 10.56 4.54 10.74
N ILE A 233 11.28 5.43 11.42
CA ILE A 233 11.10 6.88 11.25
C ILE A 233 11.66 7.25 9.87
N LEU A 234 10.91 8.01 9.08
CA LEU A 234 11.26 8.33 7.70
C LEU A 234 11.81 9.75 7.59
N GLU A 235 10.94 10.72 7.86
CA GLU A 235 11.26 12.14 7.86
C GLU A 235 10.38 12.77 8.92
N LEU A 236 11.02 13.38 9.92
CA LEU A 236 10.33 14.22 10.90
C LEU A 236 10.30 15.64 10.36
N LEU A 237 9.23 16.37 10.66
CA LEU A 237 9.20 17.82 10.44
C LEU A 237 10.39 18.45 11.15
N ASP A 238 11.04 19.43 10.50
CA ASP A 238 12.13 20.18 11.11
C ASP A 238 11.64 20.76 12.46
N ASN A 239 12.28 20.34 13.55
CA ASN A 239 11.97 20.66 14.97
C ASN A 239 10.95 19.76 15.69
N ALA A 240 10.45 18.68 15.09
CA ALA A 240 9.62 17.71 15.80
C ALA A 240 10.50 16.66 16.51
N ILE A 241 10.46 16.65 17.85
CA ILE A 241 11.11 15.61 18.66
C ILE A 241 10.13 14.48 18.87
N PHE A 242 10.57 13.25 18.59
CA PHE A 242 9.79 12.05 18.82
C PHE A 242 10.06 11.53 20.25
N THR A 243 9.09 11.69 21.16
CA THR A 243 9.21 11.30 22.58
C THR A 243 8.02 10.44 23.01
N ALA A 244 8.11 9.82 24.20
CA ALA A 244 6.92 9.28 24.86
C ALA A 244 5.88 10.39 25.08
N GLY A 245 4.60 10.08 24.86
CA GLY A 245 3.48 11.02 24.82
C GLY A 245 3.29 11.71 23.45
N TYR A 246 4.07 11.37 22.43
CA TYR A 246 3.86 11.89 21.08
C TYR A 246 2.54 11.36 20.50
N LYS A 247 1.69 12.29 20.04
CA LYS A 247 0.41 11.97 19.41
C LYS A 247 0.57 11.94 17.89
N ALA A 248 0.10 10.87 17.28
CA ALA A 248 0.16 10.66 15.84
C ALA A 248 -1.18 10.13 15.34
N VAL A 249 -1.35 10.14 14.03
CA VAL A 249 -2.46 9.45 13.37
C VAL A 249 -1.93 8.14 12.81
N LEU A 250 -2.52 7.04 13.27
CA LEU A 250 -2.18 5.69 12.84
C LEU A 250 -3.09 5.28 11.69
N HIS A 251 -2.48 4.92 10.58
CA HIS A 251 -3.18 4.38 9.42
C HIS A 251 -2.96 2.86 9.35
N ILE A 252 -4.03 2.07 9.53
CA ILE A 252 -4.01 0.61 9.38
C ILE A 252 -5.07 0.21 8.35
N HIS A 253 -4.66 -0.29 7.20
CA HIS A 253 -5.55 -0.65 6.08
C HIS A 253 -6.49 0.50 5.67
N SER A 254 -7.72 0.50 6.19
CA SER A 254 -8.76 1.50 5.95
C SER A 254 -9.13 2.29 7.21
N VAL A 255 -8.58 1.90 8.37
CA VAL A 255 -8.74 2.58 9.66
C VAL A 255 -7.79 3.76 9.72
N VAL A 256 -8.30 4.88 10.25
CA VAL A 256 -7.52 6.06 10.60
C VAL A 256 -7.92 6.44 12.02
N GLU A 257 -7.01 6.24 12.96
CA GLU A 257 -7.25 6.49 14.38
C GLU A 257 -6.11 7.32 14.98
N GLU A 258 -6.43 8.13 15.98
CA GLU A 258 -5.43 8.85 16.75
C GLU A 258 -4.76 7.88 17.73
N CYS A 259 -3.43 7.86 17.74
CA CYS A 259 -2.65 7.03 18.66
C CYS A 259 -1.67 7.89 19.46
N GLU A 260 -1.31 7.41 20.65
CA GLU A 260 -0.30 8.03 21.50
C GLU A 260 0.82 7.01 21.74
N ILE A 261 2.06 7.46 21.63
CA ILE A 261 3.20 6.60 21.92
C ILE A 261 3.42 6.58 23.43
N VAL A 262 3.09 5.46 24.07
CA VAL A 262 3.21 5.30 25.52
C VAL A 262 4.68 5.22 25.94
N GLN A 263 5.47 4.39 25.24
CA GLN A 263 6.85 4.13 25.64
C GLN A 263 7.75 3.79 24.45
N LEU A 264 8.95 4.39 24.42
CA LEU A 264 10.04 3.98 23.55
C LEU A 264 10.80 2.84 24.24
N LEU A 265 10.82 1.65 23.65
CA LEU A 265 11.43 0.46 24.25
C LEU A 265 12.92 0.38 23.91
N GLN A 266 13.25 0.36 22.62
CA GLN A 266 14.62 0.12 22.17
C GLN A 266 14.90 0.72 20.80
N GLN A 267 16.17 1.09 20.58
CA GLN A 267 16.72 1.49 19.29
C GLN A 267 17.36 0.28 18.58
N ILE A 268 16.93 -0.02 17.36
CA ILE A 268 17.38 -1.17 16.57
C ILE A 268 17.97 -0.68 15.24
N ASP A 269 19.25 -0.92 15.02
CA ASP A 269 19.88 -0.63 13.74
C ASP A 269 19.41 -1.61 12.65
N PRO A 270 18.89 -1.13 11.51
CA PRO A 270 18.30 -1.98 10.46
C PRO A 270 19.31 -2.87 9.73
N LYS A 271 20.62 -2.62 9.87
CA LYS A 271 21.68 -3.37 9.16
C LYS A 271 22.27 -4.51 9.98
N ASP A 272 22.54 -4.29 11.26
CA ASP A 272 23.24 -5.28 12.09
C ASP A 272 22.30 -6.11 12.96
N LYS A 273 21.02 -5.73 13.09
CA LYS A 273 20.07 -6.34 14.05
C LYS A 273 20.63 -6.45 15.48
N GLU A 274 21.73 -5.75 15.77
CA GLU A 274 22.29 -5.65 17.11
C GLU A 274 21.42 -4.67 17.89
N THR A 275 20.88 -5.19 18.97
CA THR A 275 20.06 -4.47 19.94
C THR A 275 20.97 -3.65 20.84
N TYR A 276 20.94 -2.33 20.72
CA TYR A 276 21.52 -1.47 21.74
C TYR A 276 20.53 -1.42 22.90
N GLU A 277 20.73 -2.23 23.94
CA GLU A 277 20.14 -1.95 25.25
C GLU A 277 20.86 -0.75 25.84
N LYS A 278 20.40 0.46 25.51
CA LYS A 278 20.64 1.58 26.41
C LYS A 278 19.62 1.46 27.54
N GLU A 279 20.11 1.26 28.76
CA GLU A 279 19.32 1.43 29.98
C GLU A 279 18.49 2.71 29.88
N SER A 280 17.22 2.61 30.28
CA SER A 280 16.17 3.61 30.05
C SER A 280 16.67 5.05 30.19
N PRO A 281 16.74 5.83 29.10
CA PRO A 281 16.87 7.26 29.22
C PRO A 281 15.45 7.83 29.25
N LEU A 282 14.99 8.18 30.45
CA LEU A 282 13.72 8.91 30.67
C LEU A 282 13.64 10.25 29.91
N CYS A 283 14.73 10.72 29.28
CA CYS A 283 14.80 11.95 28.50
C CYS A 283 15.95 11.91 27.45
N GLU A 284 15.97 10.99 26.48
CA GLU A 284 16.87 11.14 25.32
C GLU A 284 16.08 11.74 24.13
N GLU A 285 16.51 12.92 23.67
CA GLU A 285 16.03 13.60 22.47
C GLU A 285 16.49 12.83 21.23
N TRP A 286 15.57 12.39 20.38
CA TRP A 286 15.91 11.72 19.12
C TRP A 286 16.08 12.78 18.03
N CYS A 287 17.32 13.22 17.80
CA CYS A 287 17.67 14.23 16.80
C CYS A 287 17.94 13.60 15.42
N HIS A 288 17.73 14.38 14.35
CA HIS A 288 17.70 14.03 12.91
C HIS A 288 18.85 13.16 12.34
N SER A 289 19.91 12.89 13.09
CA SER A 289 21.11 12.18 12.59
C SER A 289 21.11 10.68 12.82
N CYS A 290 20.15 10.12 13.56
CA CYS A 290 20.05 8.68 13.79
C CYS A 290 18.70 8.17 13.27
N LEU A 291 18.71 7.54 12.09
CA LEU A 291 17.57 6.80 11.54
C LEU A 291 17.73 5.27 11.77
N PRO A 292 17.53 4.76 12.99
CA PRO A 292 17.29 3.34 13.21
C PRO A 292 15.83 3.08 13.57
N CYS A 293 15.38 1.86 13.28
CA CYS A 293 14.05 1.40 13.62
C CYS A 293 13.91 1.31 15.13
N SER A 294 12.81 1.75 15.72
CA SER A 294 12.59 1.72 17.17
C SER A 294 11.46 0.76 17.55
N GLY A 295 11.67 -0.05 18.57
CA GLY A 295 10.60 -0.78 19.24
C GLY A 295 9.84 0.17 20.15
N ILE A 296 8.53 0.26 19.98
CA ILE A 296 7.67 1.23 20.65
C ILE A 296 6.38 0.54 21.08
N ARG A 297 5.90 0.91 22.27
CA ARG A 297 4.53 0.61 22.70
C ARG A 297 3.63 1.77 22.33
N ILE A 298 2.64 1.48 21.49
CA ILE A 298 1.55 2.37 21.10
C ILE A 298 0.31 1.97 21.89
#